data_AF-A0A9D2TSM0-F1
#
_entry.id   AF-A0A9D2TSM0-F1
#
_cell.length_a   1.000
_cell.length_b   1.000
_cell.length_c   1.000
_cell.angle_alpha   90.00
_cell.angle_beta   90.00
_cell.angle_gamma   90.00
#
_symmetry.space_group_name_H-M   'P 1'
#
loop_
_entity.id
_entity.type
_entity.pdbx_description
1 polymer ?
#
loop_
_entity_poly.entity_id
_entity_poly.type
_entity_poly.pdbx_seq_one_letter_code
_entity_poly.pdbx_strand_id
1 'polypeptide(L)'
;MSEKLRGASRFEIHCWKEEQKEMEMALEFGRQKQTDWGLGTVIEGAVTEDLINFLLTLPKPDDTEIYNKMTPFFSIFLDNGFSSEHYGTELNQQEEGSGSLHGL
;
A
#
# COMPACT_ATOMS: atom_id res chain seq x y z
N MET A 1 -8.33 -5.54 5.79
CA MET A 1 -7.05 -4.80 5.93
C MET A 1 -6.22 -5.28 7.13
N SER A 2 -6.72 -5.24 8.37
CA SER A 2 -5.94 -5.62 9.57
C SER A 2 -5.30 -7.03 9.48
N GLU A 3 -6.07 -8.06 9.13
CA GLU A 3 -5.53 -9.43 8.98
C GLU A 3 -4.49 -9.53 7.86
N LYS A 4 -4.67 -8.77 6.77
CA LYS A 4 -3.72 -8.73 5.64
C LYS A 4 -2.42 -8.05 6.02
N LEU A 5 -2.50 -6.94 6.75
CA LEU A 5 -1.33 -6.27 7.31
C LEU A 5 -0.56 -7.19 8.25
N ARG A 6 -1.25 -7.87 9.19
CA ARG A 6 -0.62 -8.79 10.14
C ARG A 6 -0.04 -10.05 9.51
N GLY A 7 -0.48 -10.41 8.30
CA GLY A 7 0.04 -11.53 7.52
C GLY A 7 1.08 -11.16 6.47
N ALA A 8 1.55 -9.91 6.43
CA ALA A 8 2.58 -9.44 5.51
C ALA A 8 3.88 -9.18 6.25
N SER A 9 5.02 -9.29 5.56
CA SER A 9 6.34 -8.97 6.12
C SER A 9 6.90 -7.65 5.59
N ARG A 10 6.57 -7.30 4.35
CA ARG A 10 7.06 -6.09 3.67
C ARG A 10 5.92 -5.31 3.03
N PHE A 11 6.14 -4.01 2.88
CA PHE A 11 5.23 -3.12 2.19
C PHE A 11 5.94 -2.28 1.13
N GLU A 12 5.16 -1.80 0.17
CA GLU A 12 5.47 -0.61 -0.63
C GLU A 12 4.30 0.38 -0.54
N ILE A 13 4.59 1.64 -0.25
CA ILE A 13 3.64 2.75 -0.34
C ILE A 13 4.10 3.64 -1.50
N HIS A 14 3.20 3.85 -2.45
CA HIS A 14 3.42 4.69 -3.61
C HIS A 14 2.72 6.02 -3.36
N CYS A 15 3.43 7.13 -3.56
CA CYS A 15 2.89 8.49 -3.41
C CYS A 15 3.13 9.28 -4.70
N TRP A 16 2.17 10.11 -5.10
CA TRP A 16 2.39 11.07 -6.19
C TRP A 16 3.43 12.12 -5.78
N LYS A 17 4.12 12.70 -6.77
CA LYS A 17 5.17 13.70 -6.52
C LYS A 17 4.62 14.97 -5.86
N GLU A 18 3.37 15.30 -6.14
CA GLU A 18 2.64 16.46 -5.64
C GLU A 18 2.14 16.26 -4.20
N GLU A 19 2.01 15.02 -3.74
CA GLU A 19 1.50 14.61 -2.42
C GLU A 19 2.62 14.56 -1.37
N GLN A 20 3.24 15.71 -1.11
CA GLN A 20 4.42 15.78 -0.23
C GLN A 20 4.11 15.36 1.22
N LYS A 21 2.92 15.69 1.73
CA LYS A 21 2.53 15.33 3.11
C LYS A 21 2.40 13.82 3.26
N GLU A 22 1.78 13.16 2.30
CA GLU A 22 1.62 11.71 2.24
C GLU A 22 2.97 11.02 2.09
N MET A 23 3.86 11.58 1.28
CA MET A 23 5.23 11.09 1.16
C MET A 23 6.00 11.19 2.49
N GLU A 24 5.91 12.33 3.18
CA GLU A 24 6.54 12.52 4.50
C GLU A 24 5.99 11.53 5.53
N MET A 25 4.67 11.33 5.58
CA MET A 25 4.04 10.33 6.45
C MET A 25 4.56 8.91 6.18
N ALA A 26 4.64 8.51 4.91
CA ALA A 26 5.12 7.17 4.55
C ALA A 26 6.60 6.97 4.90
N LEU A 27 7.42 8.02 4.77
CA LEU A 27 8.84 7.99 5.09
C LEU A 27 9.15 7.77 6.58
N GLU A 28 8.20 8.01 7.49
CA GLU A 28 8.38 7.67 8.91
C GLU A 28 8.51 6.15 9.14
N PHE A 29 7.98 5.32 8.24
CA PHE A 29 7.89 3.87 8.41
C PHE A 29 8.80 3.08 7.47
N GLY A 30 9.52 3.75 6.57
CA GLY A 30 10.29 3.09 5.54
C GLY A 30 11.39 3.97 4.95
N ARG A 31 11.85 3.59 3.77
CA ARG A 31 12.84 4.35 3.02
C ARG A 31 12.40 4.49 1.58
N GLN A 32 12.84 5.57 0.94
CA GLN A 32 12.67 5.71 -0.51
C GLN A 32 13.37 4.57 -1.24
N LYS A 33 12.61 3.84 -2.05
CA LYS A 33 13.09 2.85 -3.01
C LYS A 33 13.57 3.59 -4.26
N GLN A 34 14.75 3.25 -4.75
CA GLN A 34 15.23 3.77 -6.03
C GLN A 34 14.41 3.12 -7.17
N THR A 35 13.74 3.94 -7.96
CA THR A 35 12.93 3.49 -9.11
C THR A 35 13.04 4.51 -10.25
N ASP A 36 12.67 4.08 -11.45
CA ASP A 36 12.57 4.96 -12.62
C ASP A 36 11.16 5.62 -12.72
N TRP A 37 10.31 5.47 -11.70
CA TRP A 37 8.96 6.03 -11.70
C TRP A 37 9.00 7.55 -11.50
N GLY A 38 8.96 8.30 -12.60
CA GLY A 38 9.10 9.77 -12.58
C GLY A 38 7.89 10.55 -12.07
N LEU A 39 6.74 9.88 -11.86
CA LEU A 39 5.50 10.53 -11.41
C LEU A 39 5.35 10.57 -9.88
N GLY A 40 6.22 9.89 -9.15
CA GLY A 40 6.06 9.75 -7.71
C GLY A 40 7.26 9.13 -7.02
N THR A 41 7.02 8.71 -5.78
CA THR A 41 8.02 8.07 -4.93
C THR A 41 7.47 6.76 -4.42
N VAL A 42 8.29 5.71 -4.47
CA VAL A 42 8.00 4.44 -3.80
C VAL A 42 8.75 4.41 -2.46
N ILE A 43 8.04 4.17 -1.38
CA ILE A 43 8.58 3.96 -0.04
C ILE A 43 8.45 2.48 0.28
N GLU A 44 9.55 1.81 0.62
CA GLU A 44 9.56 0.40 1.03
C GLU A 44 9.96 0.24 2.50
N GLY A 45 9.46 -0.80 3.15
CA GLY A 45 9.83 -1.12 4.52
C GLY A 45 9.30 -2.47 5.00
N ALA A 46 9.57 -2.78 6.27
CA ALA A 46 8.98 -3.94 6.94
C ALA A 46 7.62 -3.56 7.51
N VAL A 47 6.69 -4.51 7.57
CA VAL A 47 5.40 -4.30 8.24
C VAL A 47 5.61 -4.41 9.76
N THR A 48 5.63 -3.26 10.43
CA THR A 48 5.77 -3.15 11.89
C THR A 48 4.41 -2.88 12.54
N GLU A 49 4.27 -3.15 13.85
CA GLU A 49 3.03 -2.80 14.57
C GLU A 49 2.74 -1.29 14.50
N ASP A 50 3.76 -0.44 14.46
CA ASP A 50 3.59 1.01 14.32
C ASP A 50 2.98 1.37 12.97
N LEU A 51 3.46 0.77 11.86
CA LEU A 51 2.86 0.94 10.54
C LEU A 51 1.41 0.42 10.51
N ILE A 52 1.16 -0.76 11.10
CA ILE A 52 -0.17 -1.36 11.17
C ILE A 52 -1.14 -0.41 11.87
N ASN A 53 -0.75 0.10 13.04
CA ASN A 53 -1.55 1.01 13.83
C ASN A 53 -1.78 2.33 13.08
N PHE A 54 -0.75 2.89 12.47
CA PHE A 54 -0.86 4.09 11.64
C PHE A 54 -1.88 3.89 10.51
N LEU A 55 -1.71 2.86 9.68
CA LEU A 55 -2.60 2.61 8.53
C LEU A 55 -4.06 2.33 8.93
N LEU A 56 -4.28 1.67 10.06
CA LEU A 56 -5.63 1.37 10.56
C LEU A 56 -6.31 2.56 11.26
N THR A 57 -5.54 3.57 11.68
CA THR A 57 -6.06 4.76 12.37
C THR A 57 -6.12 6.00 11.49
N LEU A 58 -5.58 5.94 10.27
CA LEU A 58 -5.68 7.02 9.30
C LEU A 58 -7.14 7.41 9.07
N PRO A 59 -7.47 8.71 9.14
CA PRO A 59 -8.80 9.17 8.79
C PRO A 59 -9.05 8.86 7.31
N LYS A 60 -10.30 8.55 6.98
CA LYS A 60 -10.71 8.50 5.59
C LYS A 60 -10.46 9.88 4.96
N PRO A 61 -9.84 9.98 3.78
CA PRO A 61 -9.63 11.27 3.14
C PRO A 61 -10.95 12.04 2.95
N ASP A 62 -10.98 13.30 3.38
CA ASP A 62 -12.16 14.18 3.31
C ASP A 62 -12.43 14.72 1.90
N ASP A 63 -11.41 14.70 1.03
CA ASP A 63 -11.47 15.13 -0.35
C ASP A 63 -12.25 14.11 -1.21
N THR A 64 -13.56 14.31 -1.21
CA THR A 64 -14.56 13.50 -1.91
C THR A 64 -15.00 14.11 -3.25
N GLU A 65 -14.33 15.18 -3.71
CA GLU A 65 -14.92 16.05 -4.74
C GLU A 65 -15.06 15.39 -6.13
N ILE A 66 -14.37 14.28 -6.41
CA ILE A 66 -14.59 13.49 -7.65
C ILE A 66 -14.49 11.95 -7.43
N TYR A 67 -13.76 11.46 -6.42
CA TYR A 67 -13.55 10.02 -6.18
C TYR A 67 -13.65 9.65 -4.70
N ASN A 68 -14.19 8.46 -4.39
CA ASN A 68 -14.33 7.93 -3.04
C ASN A 68 -13.00 7.31 -2.57
N LYS A 69 -12.04 8.15 -2.21
CA LYS A 69 -10.68 7.74 -1.84
C LYS A 69 -10.68 6.79 -0.64
N MET A 70 -9.95 5.68 -0.75
CA MET A 70 -9.87 4.65 0.30
C MET A 70 -8.63 4.80 1.19
N THR A 71 -7.59 5.41 0.66
CA THR A 71 -6.33 5.69 1.36
C THR A 71 -5.79 7.04 0.86
N PRO A 72 -5.06 7.82 1.69
CA PRO A 72 -4.41 9.04 1.22
C PRO A 72 -3.25 8.76 0.26
N PHE A 73 -2.65 7.57 0.29
CA PHE A 73 -1.55 7.21 -0.59
C PHE A 73 -2.05 6.76 -1.95
N PHE A 74 -1.25 6.91 -3.00
CA PHE A 74 -1.62 6.43 -4.34
C PHE A 74 -1.93 4.92 -4.34
N SER A 75 -1.01 4.11 -3.82
CA SER A 75 -1.23 2.67 -3.63
C SER A 75 -0.43 2.16 -2.43
N ILE A 76 -0.98 1.18 -1.72
CA ILE A 76 -0.30 0.37 -0.70
C ILE A 76 -0.24 -1.05 -1.22
N PHE A 77 0.95 -1.64 -1.27
CA PHE A 77 1.19 -3.03 -1.64
C PHE A 77 1.82 -3.79 -0.48
N LEU A 78 1.36 -5.01 -0.26
CA LEU A 78 1.93 -5.95 0.69
C LEU A 78 2.50 -7.17 -0.04
N ASP A 79 3.57 -7.73 0.49
CA ASP A 79 4.23 -8.93 -0.07
C ASP A 79 3.39 -10.21 -0.02
N ASN A 80 2.23 -10.18 0.64
CA ASN A 80 1.26 -11.27 0.64
C ASN A 80 0.16 -11.11 -0.43
N GLY A 81 0.39 -10.27 -1.44
CA GLY A 81 -0.50 -10.09 -2.59
C GLY A 81 -1.73 -9.23 -2.31
N PHE A 82 -1.79 -8.57 -1.15
CA PHE A 82 -2.81 -7.57 -0.85
C PHE A 82 -2.40 -6.19 -1.36
N SER A 83 -3.34 -5.44 -1.93
CA SER A 83 -3.17 -4.02 -2.24
C SER A 83 -4.40 -3.17 -1.89
N SER A 84 -4.18 -1.87 -1.68
CA SER A 84 -5.23 -0.86 -1.49
C SER A 84 -4.84 0.42 -2.24
N GLU A 85 -5.73 0.94 -3.07
CA GLU A 85 -5.44 2.06 -3.97
C GLU A 85 -6.31 3.30 -3.66
N HIS A 86 -5.77 4.47 -3.98
CA HIS A 86 -6.41 5.77 -3.87
C HIS A 86 -7.67 5.87 -4.75
N TYR A 87 -7.57 5.35 -5.99
CA TYR A 87 -8.60 5.40 -7.03
C TYR A 87 -9.13 3.98 -7.34
N GLY A 88 -9.84 3.38 -6.40
CA GLY A 88 -10.40 2.04 -6.59
C GLY A 88 -11.56 1.73 -5.66
N THR A 89 -12.43 0.80 -6.08
CA THR A 89 -13.39 0.09 -5.21
C THR A 89 -12.78 -1.23 -4.69
N GLU A 90 -11.55 -1.57 -5.08
CA GLU A 90 -11.12 -2.97 -5.16
C GLU A 90 -10.06 -3.34 -4.13
N LEU A 91 -10.45 -4.22 -3.20
CA LEU A 91 -9.57 -5.03 -2.39
C LEU A 91 -9.12 -6.21 -3.26
N ASN A 92 -7.89 -6.18 -3.77
CA ASN A 92 -7.37 -7.30 -4.55
C ASN A 92 -6.54 -8.21 -3.63
N GLN A 93 -6.91 -9.49 -3.57
CA GLN A 93 -6.07 -10.55 -3.03
C GLN A 93 -5.74 -11.45 -4.20
N GLN A 94 -4.49 -11.47 -4.63
CA GLN A 94 -4.05 -12.52 -5.54
C GLN A 94 -3.94 -13.83 -4.75
N GLU A 95 -4.78 -14.81 -5.07
CA GLU A 95 -4.54 -16.18 -4.63
C GLU A 95 -3.30 -16.69 -5.36
N GLU A 96 -2.27 -17.10 -4.62
CA GLU A 96 -1.16 -17.84 -5.22
C GLU A 96 -1.75 -19.07 -5.91
N GLY A 97 -1.62 -19.13 -7.23
CA GLY A 97 -2.01 -20.28 -8.00
C GLY A 97 -1.28 -21.51 -7.47
N SER A 98 -1.98 -22.36 -6.73
CA SER A 98 -1.61 -23.76 -6.55
C SER A 98 -1.78 -24.48 -7.89
N GLY A 99 -0.87 -24.19 -8.81
CA GLY A 99 -0.65 -24.95 -10.03
C GLY A 99 0.42 -25.99 -9.76
N SER A 100 0.08 -26.98 -8.93
CA SER A 100 0.88 -28.18 -8.73
C SER A 100 1.21 -28.80 -10.09
N LEU A 101 2.50 -28.85 -10.43
CA LEU A 101 3.00 -29.82 -11.39
C LEU A 101 2.70 -31.21 -10.80
N HIS A 102 1.63 -31.85 -11.26
CA HIS A 102 1.46 -33.29 -11.17
C HIS A 102 0.59 -33.79 -12.33
N GLY A 103 1.16 -34.69 -13.14
CA GLY A 103 0.40 -35.79 -13.71
C GLY A 103 0.36 -35.88 -15.24
N LEU A 104 1.39 -36.57 -15.78
CA LEU A 104 1.43 -37.38 -17.02
C LEU A 104 1.43 -36.66 -18.37
#